data_AF-A0A1N6YAX0-F1
#
_entry.id   AF-A0A1N6YAX0-F1
#
_cell.length_a   1.000
_cell.length_b   1.000
_cell.length_c   1.000
_cell.angle_alpha   90.00
_cell.angle_beta   90.00
_cell.angle_gamma   90.00
#
_symmetry.space_group_name_H-M   'P 1'
#
loop_
_entity.id
_entity.type
_entity.pdbx_description
1 polymer ?
#
loop_
_entity_poly.entity_id
_entity_poly.type
_entity_poly.pdbx_seq_one_letter_code
_entity_poly.pdbx_strand_id
1 'polypeptide(L)'
;MNCTEEEIIKMYNAKSLDAETLLKWSKLLEYDFFRVYSQHLILYAPPANLGNNPKKEKSALPVFRKNIYTKEIINFILVQIDTGKKTRLQVMEDYKIPKATLYNWINKYHSKNENSNQK
;
A
#
# COMPACT_ATOMS: atom_id res chain seq x y z
N MET A 1 -10.28 24.18 3.48
CA MET A 1 -11.37 23.57 4.27
C MET A 1 -11.65 24.57 5.37
N ASN A 2 -12.84 25.17 5.42
CA ASN A 2 -13.21 26.09 6.50
C ASN A 2 -13.76 25.23 7.65
N CYS A 3 -12.86 24.51 8.34
CA CYS A 3 -13.19 23.72 9.51
C CYS A 3 -12.54 24.36 10.73
N THR A 4 -13.26 24.37 11.84
CA THR A 4 -12.73 24.75 13.14
C THR A 4 -11.92 23.60 13.74
N GLU A 5 -11.01 23.91 14.66
CA GLU A 5 -10.21 22.89 15.36
C GLU A 5 -11.10 21.86 16.09
N GLU A 6 -12.21 22.32 16.67
CA GLU A 6 -13.18 21.44 17.33
C GLU A 6 -13.82 20.42 16.38
N GLU A 7 -14.13 20.82 15.14
CA GLU A 7 -14.66 19.92 14.12
C GLU A 7 -13.61 18.89 13.68
N ILE A 8 -12.35 19.29 13.57
CA ILE A 8 -11.23 18.40 13.26
C ILE A 8 -11.10 17.33 14.36
N ILE A 9 -11.14 17.74 15.63
CA ILE A 9 -11.06 16.82 16.77
C ILE A 9 -12.26 15.86 16.77
N LYS A 10 -13.47 16.34 16.47
CA LYS A 10 -14.66 15.48 16.33
C LYS A 10 -14.49 14.46 15.20
N MET A 11 -13.97 14.87 14.04
CA MET A 11 -13.71 13.97 12.91
C MET A 11 -12.62 12.94 13.25
N TYR A 12 -11.57 13.35 13.95
CA TYR A 12 -10.49 12.46 14.37
C TYR A 12 -10.98 11.36 15.34
N ASN A 13 -11.86 11.73 16.27
CA ASN A 13 -12.44 10.77 17.23
C ASN A 13 -13.60 9.95 16.66
N ALA A 14 -14.08 10.26 15.46
CA ALA A 14 -15.17 9.53 14.84
C ALA A 14 -14.70 8.13 14.41
N LYS A 15 -15.53 7.11 14.69
CA LYS A 15 -15.24 5.72 14.29
C LYS A 15 -15.16 5.54 12.77
N SER A 16 -15.87 6.37 12.01
CA SER A 16 -15.93 6.33 10.55
C SER A 16 -16.15 7.73 10.00
N LEU A 17 -15.61 7.98 8.81
CA LEU A 17 -15.81 9.21 8.05
C LEU A 17 -16.38 8.85 6.67
N ASP A 18 -17.22 9.74 6.15
CA ASP A 18 -17.70 9.61 4.78
C ASP A 18 -16.55 9.86 3.78
N ALA A 19 -16.71 9.32 2.57
CA ALA A 19 -15.67 9.36 1.54
C ALA A 19 -15.39 10.79 1.03
N GLU A 20 -16.39 11.69 1.05
CA GLU A 20 -16.20 13.08 0.63
C GLU A 20 -15.30 13.83 1.61
N THR A 21 -15.54 13.64 2.92
CA THR A 21 -14.70 14.18 3.99
C THR A 21 -13.29 13.59 3.90
N LEU A 22 -13.13 12.27 3.76
CA LEU A 22 -11.82 11.65 3.57
C LEU A 22 -11.06 12.22 2.37
N LEU A 23 -11.75 12.51 1.26
CA LEU A 23 -11.14 13.12 0.08
C LEU A 23 -10.66 14.55 0.34
N LYS A 24 -11.41 15.33 1.12
CA LYS A 24 -10.99 16.68 1.55
C LYS A 24 -9.75 16.60 2.44
N TRP A 25 -9.72 15.66 3.39
CA TRP A 25 -8.56 15.39 4.23
C TRP A 25 -7.35 14.96 3.40
N SER A 26 -7.55 14.14 2.36
CA SER A 26 -6.49 13.75 1.44
C SER A 26 -5.83 14.95 0.74
N LYS A 27 -6.62 15.94 0.35
CA LYS A 27 -6.11 17.19 -0.23
C LYS A 27 -5.41 18.07 0.80
N LEU A 28 -5.97 18.16 2.01
CA LEU A 28 -5.44 19.01 3.08
C LEU A 28 -4.07 18.52 3.58
N LEU A 29 -3.93 17.21 3.78
CA LEU A 29 -2.71 16.59 4.31
C LEU A 29 -1.75 16.15 3.20
N GLU A 30 -2.10 16.38 1.94
CA GLU A 30 -1.37 15.87 0.77
C GLU A 30 -1.10 14.35 0.84
N TYR A 31 -2.02 13.62 1.49
CA TYR A 31 -1.90 12.19 1.75
C TYR A 31 -3.05 11.42 1.13
N ASP A 32 -2.74 10.40 0.33
CA ASP A 32 -3.74 9.58 -0.36
C ASP A 32 -4.23 8.43 0.53
N PHE A 33 -5.32 8.66 1.28
CA PHE A 33 -5.93 7.66 2.17
C PHE A 33 -6.49 6.45 1.40
N PHE A 34 -6.88 6.65 0.15
CA PHE A 34 -7.46 5.60 -0.70
C PHE A 34 -6.39 4.67 -1.28
N ARG A 35 -5.11 5.02 -1.14
CA ARG A 35 -3.99 4.21 -1.58
C ARG A 35 -3.96 2.84 -0.93
N VAL A 36 -4.17 2.77 0.39
CA VAL A 36 -4.18 1.51 1.13
C VAL A 36 -5.32 0.61 0.66
N TYR A 37 -6.50 1.19 0.45
CA TYR A 37 -7.65 0.48 -0.08
C TYR A 37 -7.40 -0.05 -1.51
N SER A 38 -6.86 0.80 -2.38
CA SER A 38 -6.53 0.43 -3.75
C SER A 38 -5.48 -0.69 -3.79
N GLN A 39 -4.48 -0.63 -2.91
CA GLN A 39 -3.48 -1.69 -2.77
C GLN A 39 -4.09 -2.99 -2.25
N HIS A 40 -4.97 -2.92 -1.26
CA HIS A 40 -5.72 -4.09 -0.80
C HIS A 40 -6.48 -4.73 -1.97
N LEU A 41 -7.24 -3.94 -2.75
CA LEU A 41 -7.93 -4.46 -3.92
C LEU A 41 -6.98 -5.12 -4.92
N ILE A 42 -5.80 -4.56 -5.17
CA ILE A 42 -4.81 -5.15 -6.09
C ILE A 42 -4.22 -6.46 -5.54
N LEU A 43 -3.88 -6.52 -4.25
CA LEU A 43 -3.27 -7.69 -3.62
C LEU A 43 -4.23 -8.87 -3.52
N TYR A 44 -5.52 -8.58 -3.28
CA TYR A 44 -6.56 -9.57 -3.07
C TYR A 44 -7.47 -9.78 -4.30
N ALA A 45 -7.16 -9.13 -5.43
CA ALA A 45 -7.89 -9.36 -6.67
C ALA A 45 -7.73 -10.83 -7.11
N PRO A 46 -8.82 -11.47 -7.58
CA PRO A 46 -8.71 -12.80 -8.18
C PRO A 46 -7.79 -12.73 -9.41
N PRO A 47 -7.08 -13.82 -9.74
CA PRO A 47 -6.23 -13.84 -10.93
C PRO A 47 -7.10 -13.52 -12.16
N ALA A 48 -6.78 -12.42 -12.83
CA ALA A 48 -7.42 -12.09 -14.10
C ALA A 48 -7.22 -13.28 -15.05
N ASN A 49 -8.30 -13.72 -15.72
CA ASN A 49 -8.26 -14.81 -16.69
C ASN A 49 -7.16 -14.54 -17.74
N LEU A 50 -5.98 -15.15 -17.55
CA LEU A 50 -4.81 -15.03 -18.42
C LEU A 50 -5.05 -15.51 -19.86
N GLY A 51 -6.22 -16.11 -20.13
CA GLY A 51 -6.62 -16.57 -21.47
C GLY A 51 -7.05 -15.45 -22.43
N ASN A 52 -7.44 -14.28 -21.91
CA ASN A 52 -7.74 -13.13 -22.74
C ASN A 52 -6.67 -12.08 -22.46
N ASN A 53 -5.54 -12.12 -23.17
CA ASN A 53 -4.70 -10.93 -23.31
C ASN A 53 -5.58 -9.89 -24.03
N PRO A 54 -6.15 -8.86 -23.37
CA PRO A 54 -6.63 -7.75 -24.14
C PRO A 54 -5.37 -7.22 -24.83
N LYS A 55 -5.38 -7.20 -26.16
CA LYS A 55 -4.36 -6.48 -26.93
C LYS A 55 -4.14 -5.17 -26.18
N LYS A 56 -2.88 -4.82 -25.89
CA LYS A 56 -2.51 -3.51 -25.34
C LYS A 56 -2.92 -2.45 -26.35
N GLU A 57 -4.21 -2.16 -26.43
CA GLU A 57 -4.69 -0.96 -27.05
C GLU A 57 -4.10 0.17 -26.24
N LYS A 58 -3.47 1.11 -26.94
CA LYS A 58 -2.98 2.33 -26.34
C LYS A 58 -4.21 3.07 -25.80
N SER A 59 -4.61 2.77 -24.57
CA SER A 59 -5.74 3.43 -23.94
C SER A 59 -5.43 4.90 -23.85
N ALA A 60 -6.39 5.76 -24.20
CA ALA A 60 -6.32 7.19 -23.92
C ALA A 60 -6.21 7.49 -22.41
N LEU A 61 -6.50 6.48 -21.58
CA LEU A 61 -6.35 6.54 -20.13
C LEU A 61 -4.88 6.37 -19.71
N PRO A 62 -4.42 7.13 -18.70
CA PRO A 62 -3.07 7.01 -18.18
C PRO A 62 -2.81 5.60 -17.64
N VAL A 63 -1.70 5.01 -18.07
CA VAL A 63 -1.23 3.72 -17.56
C VAL A 63 -0.76 3.92 -16.13
N PHE A 64 -1.45 3.33 -15.16
CA PHE A 64 -1.04 3.38 -13.75
C PHE A 64 0.37 2.79 -13.59
N ARG A 65 1.21 3.48 -12.79
CA ARG A 65 2.64 3.17 -12.65
C ARG A 65 2.86 1.77 -12.08
N LYS A 66 3.91 1.10 -12.57
CA LYS A 66 4.36 -0.25 -12.18
C LYS A 66 4.65 -0.46 -10.67
N ASN A 67 4.67 0.58 -9.85
CA ASN A 67 5.05 0.47 -8.45
C ASN A 67 3.82 0.38 -7.54
N ILE A 68 3.28 -0.83 -7.45
CA ILE A 68 2.08 -1.16 -6.66
C ILE A 68 2.37 -1.07 -5.15
N TYR A 69 3.63 -1.28 -4.76
CA TYR A 69 4.03 -1.40 -3.36
C TYR A 69 4.60 -0.09 -2.83
N THR A 70 3.94 0.48 -1.83
CA THR A 70 4.44 1.66 -1.11
C THR A 70 5.43 1.26 -0.02
N LYS A 71 6.18 2.23 0.51
CA LYS A 71 7.12 1.98 1.61
C LYS A 71 6.43 1.39 2.83
N GLU A 72 5.21 1.83 3.12
CA GLU A 72 4.39 1.37 4.24
C GLU A 72 4.03 -0.11 4.09
N ILE A 73 3.59 -0.54 2.89
CA ILE A 73 3.33 -1.96 2.61
C ILE A 73 4.62 -2.77 2.71
N ILE A 74 5.72 -2.28 2.12
CA ILE A 74 7.00 -2.98 2.19
C ILE A 74 7.40 -3.18 3.66
N ASN A 75 7.30 -2.12 4.47
CA ASN A 75 7.63 -2.18 5.89
C ASN A 75 6.72 -3.14 6.64
N PHE A 76 5.40 -3.09 6.42
CA PHE A 76 4.45 -4.02 7.00
C PHE A 76 4.82 -5.47 6.69
N ILE A 77 5.11 -5.79 5.43
CA ILE A 77 5.49 -7.13 5.00
C ILE A 77 6.79 -7.59 5.66
N LEU A 78 7.80 -6.73 5.73
CA LEU A 78 9.08 -7.04 6.36
C LEU A 78 8.90 -7.31 7.86
N VAL A 79 8.12 -6.50 8.57
CA VAL A 79 7.81 -6.71 10.00
C VAL A 79 7.13 -8.06 10.23
N GLN A 80 6.23 -8.51 9.36
CA GLN A 80 5.59 -9.83 9.49
C GLN A 80 6.60 -10.99 9.35
N ILE A 81 7.62 -10.82 8.51
CA ILE A 81 8.70 -11.81 8.34
C ILE A 81 9.64 -11.79 9.54
N ASP A 82 10.07 -10.59 9.97
CA ASP A 82 11.03 -10.42 11.05
C ASP A 82 10.47 -10.86 12.41
N THR A 83 9.17 -10.66 12.63
CA THR A 83 8.46 -11.16 13.82
C THR A 83 8.12 -12.65 13.75
N GLY A 84 8.42 -13.32 12.64
CA GLY A 84 8.09 -14.74 12.41
C GLY A 84 6.60 -15.03 12.23
N LYS A 85 5.73 -14.00 12.21
CA LYS A 85 4.28 -14.16 12.02
C LYS A 85 3.92 -14.79 10.68
N LYS A 86 4.71 -14.51 9.63
CA LYS A 86 4.58 -15.15 8.31
C LYS A 86 5.94 -15.52 7.75
N THR A 87 6.02 -16.67 7.10
CA THR A 87 7.21 -17.06 6.34
C THR A 87 7.29 -16.31 5.01
N ARG A 88 8.50 -16.28 4.42
CA ARG A 88 8.70 -15.71 3.07
C ARG A 88 7.79 -16.37 2.02
N LEU A 89 7.57 -17.68 2.13
CA LEU A 89 6.66 -18.43 1.24
C LEU A 89 5.21 -17.98 1.39
N GLN A 90 4.71 -17.89 2.62
CA GLN A 90 3.36 -17.42 2.91
C GLN A 90 3.14 -15.98 2.42
N VAL A 91 4.13 -15.09 2.58
CA VAL A 91 4.05 -13.72 2.05
C VAL A 91 3.92 -13.70 0.52
N MET A 92 4.67 -14.53 -0.18
CA MET A 92 4.58 -14.61 -1.65
C MET A 92 3.22 -15.15 -2.10
N GLU A 93 2.66 -16.12 -1.37
CA GLU A 93 1.40 -16.76 -1.72
C GLU A 93 0.18 -15.91 -1.38
N ASP A 94 0.14 -15.36 -0.16
CA ASP A 94 -1.01 -14.61 0.36
C ASP A 94 -1.16 -13.24 -0.31
N TYR A 95 -0.03 -12.57 -0.57
CA TYR A 95 -0.02 -11.21 -1.12
C TYR A 95 0.40 -11.18 -2.60
N LYS A 96 0.57 -12.36 -3.23
CA LYS A 96 0.98 -12.50 -4.64
C LYS A 96 2.23 -11.68 -4.99
N ILE A 97 3.17 -11.60 -4.05
CA ILE A 97 4.41 -10.83 -4.22
C ILE A 97 5.42 -11.72 -4.95
N PRO A 98 5.95 -11.30 -6.11
CA PRO A 98 6.96 -12.08 -6.82
C PRO A 98 8.21 -12.31 -5.96
N LYS A 99 8.81 -13.51 -6.05
CA LYS A 99 10.02 -13.88 -5.30
C LYS A 99 11.13 -12.83 -5.42
N ALA A 100 11.45 -12.43 -6.65
CA ALA A 100 12.50 -11.44 -6.90
C ALA A 100 12.21 -10.10 -6.19
N THR A 101 10.95 -9.66 -6.18
CA THR A 101 10.52 -8.42 -5.51
C THR A 101 10.72 -8.51 -4.00
N LEU A 102 10.27 -9.60 -3.37
CA LEU A 102 10.41 -9.78 -1.92
C LEU A 102 11.87 -9.84 -1.49
N TYR A 103 12.71 -10.60 -2.21
CA TYR A 103 14.13 -10.70 -1.91
C TYR A 103 14.85 -9.35 -2.09
N ASN A 104 14.49 -8.56 -3.11
CA ASN A 104 15.03 -7.21 -3.28
C ASN A 104 14.68 -6.28 -2.11
N TRP A 105 13.48 -6.40 -1.54
CA TRP A 105 13.11 -5.61 -0.37
C TRP A 105 13.90 -6.02 0.87
N ILE A 106 14.00 -7.32 1.13
CA ILE A 106 14.79 -7.82 2.26
C ILE A 106 16.22 -7.27 2.17
N ASN A 107 16.89 -7.45 1.03
CA ASN A 107 18.26 -6.97 0.85
C ASN A 107 18.39 -5.45 1.00
N LYS A 108 17.43 -4.68 0.48
CA LYS A 108 17.47 -3.21 0.48
C LYS A 108 17.18 -2.58 1.84
N TYR A 109 16.30 -3.20 2.63
CA TYR A 109 15.79 -2.60 3.87
C TYR A 109 16.35 -3.24 5.14
N HIS A 110 16.77 -4.51 5.14
CA HIS A 110 17.53 -5.07 6.26
C HIS A 110 18.89 -4.39 6.43
N SER A 111 19.61 -4.16 5.34
CA SER A 111 20.89 -3.40 5.34
C SER A 111 20.74 -1.94 5.81
N LYS A 112 19.52 -1.40 5.78
CA LYS A 112 19.24 -0.02 6.20
C LYS A 112 18.84 0.08 7.68
N ASN A 113 18.13 -0.93 8.20
CA ASN A 113 17.68 -0.96 9.59
C ASN A 113 18.84 -1.17 10.59
N GLU A 114 19.90 -1.89 10.21
CA GLU A 114 21.09 -2.07 11.06
C GLU A 114 21.84 -0.75 11.31
N ASN A 115 21.84 0.17 10.34
CA ASN A 115 22.51 1.47 10.45
C ASN A 115 21.72 2.53 11.24
N SER A 116 20.41 2.35 11.43
CA SER A 116 19.56 3.27 12.18
C SER A 116 19.49 2.98 13.68
N ASN A 117 19.92 1.79 14.13
CA ASN A 117 19.99 1.44 15.56
C ASN A 117 21.35 1.76 16.21
N GLN A 118 22.25 2.45 15.50
CA GLN A 118 23.57 2.87 15.98
C GLN A 118 23.70 4.39 16.17
N LYS A 119 22.60 5.14 16.15
CA LYS A 119 22.62 6.59 16.31
C LYS A 119 21.63 7.09 17.35
#